data_AF-A0AA35XA02-F1
#
_entry.id   AF-A0AA35XA02-F1
#
_cell.length_a   1.000
_cell.length_b   1.000
_cell.length_c   1.000
_cell.angle_alpha   90.00
_cell.angle_beta   90.00
_cell.angle_gamma   90.00
#
_symmetry.space_group_name_H-M   'P 1'
#
loop_
_entity.id
_entity.type
_entity.pdbx_description
1 polymer ?
#
loop_
_entity_poly.entity_id
_entity_poly.type
_entity_poly.pdbx_seq_one_letter_code
_entity_poly.pdbx_strand_id
1 'polypeptide(L)'
;MRAFDVLPNGTLALATSRIFSHNLGERPGIPDGMKVDIEGNVYVGGSGGVWIIDPSGKHLGTIDTGAPLHTNMCFGGGDWKTLFFTSWDRLWSVKINVPGIPVPTPKP
;
A
#
# COMPACT_ATOMS: atom_id res chain seq x y z
N MET A 1 1.43 9.40 -6.82
CA MET A 1 2.11 8.12 -7.14
C MET A 1 1.98 7.82 -8.63
N ARG A 2 3.06 7.37 -9.26
CA ARG A 2 3.06 6.97 -10.69
C ARG A 2 3.16 5.46 -10.81
N ALA A 3 2.54 4.92 -11.84
CA ALA A 3 2.67 3.52 -12.25
C ALA A 3 3.36 3.42 -13.61
N PHE A 4 4.03 2.30 -13.82
CA PHE A 4 4.73 1.93 -15.04
C PHE A 4 4.48 0.44 -15.25
N ASP A 5 4.49 0.02 -16.50
CA ASP A 5 4.51 -1.39 -16.82
C ASP A 5 5.92 -1.93 -16.64
N VAL A 6 6.01 -3.18 -16.16
CA VAL A 6 7.28 -3.88 -15.93
C VAL A 6 7.55 -4.79 -17.11
N LEU A 7 8.73 -4.65 -17.71
CA LEU A 7 9.18 -5.48 -18.82
C LEU A 7 9.58 -6.88 -18.31
N PRO A 8 9.59 -7.92 -19.17
CA PRO A 8 9.95 -9.29 -18.76
C PRO A 8 11.34 -9.42 -18.12
N ASN A 9 12.25 -8.48 -18.39
CA ASN A 9 13.59 -8.41 -17.80
C ASN A 9 13.63 -7.71 -16.42
N GLY A 10 12.47 -7.31 -15.87
CA GLY A 10 12.33 -6.64 -14.59
C GLY A 10 12.57 -5.12 -14.61
N THR A 11 12.86 -4.51 -15.77
CA THR A 11 13.01 -3.06 -15.87
C THR A 11 11.67 -2.36 -16.16
N LEU A 12 11.61 -1.04 -15.94
CA LEU A 12 10.40 -0.26 -16.20
C LEU A 12 10.31 0.17 -17.67
N ALA A 13 9.15 -0.01 -18.29
CA ALA A 13 8.83 0.59 -19.58
C ALA A 13 8.50 2.08 -19.39
N LEU A 14 9.52 2.95 -19.34
CA LEU A 14 9.36 4.36 -18.95
C LEU A 14 8.29 5.14 -19.75
N ALA A 15 8.07 4.78 -21.01
CA ALA A 15 7.04 5.39 -21.87
C ALA A 15 5.60 5.13 -21.39
N THR A 16 5.36 4.12 -20.54
CA THR A 16 4.04 3.75 -20.01
C THR A 16 3.65 4.52 -18.75
N SER A 17 4.42 5.55 -18.41
CA SER A 17 4.25 6.26 -17.17
C SER A 17 2.88 6.95 -17.08
N ARG A 18 2.14 6.64 -16.03
CA ARG A 18 0.79 7.15 -15.78
C ARG A 18 0.65 7.58 -14.32
N ILE A 19 -0.24 8.54 -14.09
CA ILE A 19 -0.66 8.87 -12.73
C ILE A 19 -1.54 7.72 -12.24
N PHE A 20 -1.09 7.03 -11.21
CA PHE A 20 -1.88 5.97 -10.57
C PHE A 20 -2.83 6.60 -9.55
N SER A 21 -2.28 7.41 -8.64
CA SER A 21 -3.09 8.13 -7.67
C SER A 21 -2.48 9.51 -7.40
N HIS A 22 -3.36 10.50 -7.29
CA HIS A 22 -3.08 11.92 -7.11
C HIS A 22 -3.87 12.43 -5.89
N ASN A 23 -3.45 13.59 -5.36
CA ASN A 23 -3.85 14.19 -4.09
C ASN A 23 -3.08 13.65 -2.88
N LEU A 24 -2.35 14.54 -2.21
CA LEU A 24 -1.56 14.22 -1.02
C LEU A 24 -2.39 14.23 0.27
N GLY A 25 -3.71 14.50 0.21
CA GLY A 25 -4.52 14.78 1.38
C GLY A 25 -4.16 16.13 2.03
N GLU A 26 -4.91 16.52 3.07
CA GLU A 26 -4.72 17.79 3.79
C GLU A 26 -4.11 17.62 5.18
N ARG A 27 -3.97 16.38 5.65
CA ARG A 27 -3.38 16.03 6.96
C ARG A 27 -1.87 15.79 6.84
N PRO A 28 -1.10 15.79 7.93
CA PRO A 28 0.29 15.34 7.91
C PRO A 28 0.42 13.92 7.34
N GLY A 29 1.51 13.65 6.63
CA GLY A 29 1.78 12.33 6.04
C GLY A 29 2.00 12.39 4.53
N ILE A 30 2.91 11.55 4.02
CA ILE A 30 3.18 11.41 2.60
C ILE A 30 3.26 9.92 2.23
N PRO A 31 3.09 9.58 0.93
CA PRO A 31 3.42 8.25 0.41
C PRO A 31 4.83 7.80 0.81
N ASP A 32 4.92 6.65 1.47
CA ASP A 32 6.17 5.98 1.86
C ASP A 32 6.07 4.48 1.52
N GLY A 33 6.19 3.56 2.49
CA GLY A 33 6.08 2.13 2.26
C GLY A 33 4.71 1.70 1.73
N MET A 34 4.73 0.67 0.87
CA MET A 34 3.55 0.16 0.18
C MET A 34 3.55 -1.38 0.06
N LYS A 35 2.34 -1.96 0.00
CA LYS A 35 2.05 -3.39 -0.25
C LYS A 35 0.76 -3.54 -1.06
N VAL A 36 0.56 -4.71 -1.65
CA VAL A 36 -0.59 -5.00 -2.53
C VAL A 36 -1.30 -6.27 -2.05
N ASP A 37 -2.63 -6.24 -2.03
CA ASP A 37 -3.46 -7.41 -1.72
C ASP A 37 -3.78 -8.26 -2.95
N ILE A 38 -4.44 -9.41 -2.77
CA ILE A 38 -4.73 -10.33 -3.88
C ILE A 38 -5.73 -9.78 -4.91
N GLU A 39 -6.44 -8.70 -4.61
CA GLU A 39 -7.35 -8.02 -5.53
C GLU A 39 -6.67 -6.85 -6.26
N GLY A 40 -5.40 -6.59 -5.95
CA GLY A 40 -4.61 -5.51 -6.53
C GLY A 40 -4.80 -4.17 -5.83
N ASN A 41 -5.44 -4.12 -4.65
CA ASN A 41 -5.53 -2.89 -3.89
C ASN A 41 -4.15 -2.56 -3.30
N VAL A 42 -3.74 -1.30 -3.44
CA VAL A 42 -2.49 -0.76 -2.90
C VAL A 42 -2.75 -0.18 -1.52
N TYR A 43 -2.03 -0.71 -0.53
CA TYR A 43 -1.92 -0.17 0.81
C TYR A 43 -0.64 0.66 0.85
N VAL A 44 -0.73 1.92 1.25
CA VAL A 44 0.42 2.84 1.26
C VAL A 44 0.32 3.80 2.43
N GLY A 45 1.45 4.11 3.07
CA GLY A 45 1.50 5.21 4.05
C GLY A 45 1.02 6.49 3.37
N GLY A 46 0.26 7.35 4.05
CA GLY A 46 -0.35 8.50 3.41
C GLY A 46 -0.73 9.58 4.42
N SER A 47 -1.36 10.63 3.92
CA SER A 47 -1.82 11.72 4.78
C SER A 47 -2.88 11.22 5.77
N GLY A 48 -2.50 11.29 7.04
CA GLY A 48 -3.25 10.90 8.22
C GLY A 48 -3.58 9.42 8.34
N GLY A 49 -2.80 8.52 7.72
CA GLY A 49 -2.98 7.09 7.91
C GLY A 49 -2.43 6.23 6.77
N VAL A 50 -2.83 4.96 6.77
CA VAL A 50 -2.58 4.06 5.64
C VAL A 50 -3.75 4.16 4.67
N TRP A 51 -3.47 4.59 3.44
CA TRP A 51 -4.46 4.64 2.36
C TRP A 51 -4.64 3.28 1.72
N ILE A 52 -5.88 2.97 1.36
CA ILE A 52 -6.26 1.80 0.56
C ILE A 52 -6.76 2.33 -0.78
N ILE A 53 -6.12 1.93 -1.86
CA ILE A 53 -6.37 2.45 -3.21
C ILE A 53 -6.61 1.27 -4.14
N ASP A 54 -7.70 1.28 -4.91
CA ASP A 54 -8.02 0.19 -5.83
C ASP A 54 -7.09 0.17 -7.08
N PRO A 55 -7.13 -0.89 -7.90
CA PRO A 55 -6.31 -0.99 -9.12
C PRO A 55 -6.52 0.14 -10.14
N SER A 56 -7.66 0.85 -10.07
CA SER A 56 -7.95 2.00 -10.93
C SER A 56 -7.31 3.29 -10.44
N GLY A 57 -6.76 3.29 -9.22
CA GLY A 57 -6.18 4.48 -8.58
C GLY A 57 -7.13 5.22 -7.65
N LYS A 58 -8.34 4.69 -7.43
CA LYS A 58 -9.36 5.32 -6.58
C LYS A 58 -9.08 5.04 -5.10
N HIS A 59 -9.04 6.08 -4.29
CA HIS A 59 -8.95 5.96 -2.84
C HIS A 59 -10.25 5.35 -2.28
N LEU A 60 -10.13 4.18 -1.67
CA LEU A 60 -11.25 3.44 -1.05
C LEU A 60 -11.47 3.86 0.40
N GLY A 61 -10.40 4.21 1.12
CA GLY A 61 -10.46 4.64 2.50
C GLY A 61 -9.10 4.70 3.19
N THR A 62 -9.09 5.22 4.41
CA THR A 62 -7.88 5.40 5.22
C THR A 62 -8.01 4.67 6.55
N ILE A 63 -6.99 3.89 6.92
CA ILE A 63 -6.81 3.36 8.27
C ILE A 63 -6.15 4.45 9.10
N ASP A 64 -6.93 5.09 9.96
CA ASP A 64 -6.49 6.17 10.84
C ASP A 64 -6.05 5.62 12.20
N THR A 65 -4.84 5.98 12.63
CA THR A 65 -4.31 5.65 13.96
C THR A 65 -4.04 6.88 14.83
N GLY A 66 -4.39 8.07 14.35
CA GLY A 66 -4.02 9.36 14.95
C GLY A 66 -2.54 9.71 14.85
N ALA A 67 -1.69 8.83 14.30
CA ALA A 67 -0.28 9.11 14.09
C ALA A 67 -0.08 9.93 12.80
N PRO A 68 0.87 10.88 12.78
CA PRO A 68 1.03 11.79 11.64
C PRO A 68 1.72 11.15 10.43
N LEU A 69 2.44 10.04 10.61
CA LEU A 69 3.28 9.41 9.58
C LEU A 69 3.33 7.89 9.78
N HIS A 70 3.29 7.15 8.67
CA HIS A 70 3.44 5.69 8.64
C HIS A 70 4.47 5.31 7.58
N THR A 71 5.46 4.52 7.96
CA THR A 71 6.70 4.35 7.18
C THR A 71 6.73 3.05 6.38
N ASN A 72 6.23 1.94 6.92
CA ASN A 72 6.20 0.66 6.21
C ASN A 72 5.07 -0.23 6.70
N MET A 73 4.81 -1.30 5.95
CA MET A 73 3.80 -2.30 6.25
C MET A 73 4.09 -3.65 5.61
N CYS A 74 3.51 -4.69 6.18
CA CYS A 74 3.44 -6.03 5.61
C CYS A 74 2.13 -6.71 5.99
N PHE A 75 1.67 -7.63 5.14
CA PHE A 75 0.61 -8.55 5.49
C PHE A 75 1.19 -9.74 6.26
N GLY A 76 0.41 -10.33 7.14
CA GLY A 76 0.77 -11.49 7.92
C GLY A 76 -0.42 -12.14 8.61
N GLY A 77 -0.14 -13.00 9.58
CA GLY A 77 -1.09 -13.98 10.10
C GLY A 77 -1.23 -15.19 9.16
N GLY A 78 -1.80 -16.29 9.65
CA GLY A 78 -1.92 -17.54 8.86
C GLY A 78 -2.83 -17.42 7.63
N ASP A 79 -3.67 -16.38 7.59
CA ASP A 79 -4.61 -16.07 6.50
C ASP A 79 -4.19 -14.85 5.66
N TRP A 80 -3.03 -14.24 5.95
CA TRP A 80 -2.57 -12.97 5.35
C TRP A 80 -3.56 -11.80 5.49
N LYS A 81 -4.52 -11.89 6.43
CA LYS A 81 -5.53 -10.84 6.69
C LYS A 81 -5.17 -9.95 7.87
N THR A 82 -3.92 -9.93 8.30
CA THR A 82 -3.43 -9.01 9.33
C THR A 82 -2.44 -8.06 8.68
N LEU A 83 -2.77 -6.78 8.62
CA LEU A 83 -1.84 -5.74 8.18
C LEU A 83 -1.06 -5.26 9.40
N PHE A 84 0.26 -5.46 9.39
CA PHE A 84 1.20 -4.85 10.32
C PHE A 84 1.79 -3.61 9.67
N PHE A 85 1.91 -2.51 10.42
CA PHE A 85 2.42 -1.27 9.87
C PHE A 85 3.05 -0.40 10.96
N THR A 86 4.04 0.41 10.58
CA THR A 86 4.86 1.18 11.52
C THR A 86 4.57 2.66 11.43
N SER A 87 4.48 3.32 12.58
CA SER A 87 4.79 4.74 12.70
C SER A 87 6.19 4.89 13.33
N TRP A 88 6.64 6.11 13.55
CA TRP A 88 7.96 6.40 14.14
C TRP A 88 8.28 5.59 15.40
N ASP A 89 7.35 5.52 16.34
CA ASP A 89 7.53 5.01 17.70
C ASP A 89 6.69 3.76 18.01
N ARG A 90 5.87 3.28 17.05
CA ARG A 90 4.87 2.23 17.29
C ARG A 90 4.76 1.25 16.13
N LEU A 91 4.49 0.01 16.50
CA LEU A 91 3.98 -1.02 15.59
C LEU A 91 2.46 -1.14 15.79
N TRP A 92 1.73 -1.06 14.68
CA TRP A 92 0.28 -1.19 14.64
C TRP A 92 -0.11 -2.49 13.95
N SER A 93 -1.33 -2.97 14.24
CA SER A 93 -1.92 -4.07 13.48
C SER A 93 -3.42 -3.89 13.34
N VAL A 94 -3.98 -4.32 12.20
CA VAL A 94 -5.42 -4.35 11.95
C VAL A 94 -5.80 -5.56 11.11
N LYS A 95 -6.99 -6.11 11.36
CA LYS A 95 -7.57 -7.14 10.48
C LYS A 95 -8.18 -6.49 9.24
N ILE A 96 -7.88 -7.05 8.08
CA ILE A 96 -8.39 -6.60 6.78
C ILE A 96 -9.29 -7.67 6.15
N ASN A 97 -10.16 -7.26 5.23
CA ASN A 97 -11.14 -8.17 4.63
C ASN A 97 -10.52 -9.03 3.52
N VAL A 98 -9.59 -8.46 2.75
CA VAL A 98 -8.91 -9.08 1.61
C VAL A 98 -7.51 -9.53 2.02
N PRO A 99 -7.11 -10.79 1.78
CA PRO A 99 -5.75 -11.24 2.06
C PRO A 99 -4.69 -10.45 1.28
N GLY A 100 -3.57 -10.18 1.92
CA GLY A 100 -2.36 -9.70 1.25
C GLY A 100 -1.79 -10.69 0.23
N ILE A 101 -0.97 -10.20 -0.71
CA ILE A 101 -0.11 -11.10 -1.50
C ILE A 101 0.88 -11.82 -0.55
N PRO A 102 0.88 -13.17 -0.51
CA PRO A 102 1.79 -13.93 0.36
C PRO A 102 3.26 -13.71 -0.01
N VAL A 103 4.14 -13.76 1.00
CA VAL A 103 5.61 -13.71 0.81
C VAL A 103 6.25 -14.95 1.45
N PRO A 104 7.07 -15.74 0.73
CA PRO A 104 7.42 -15.57 -0.68
C PRO A 104 6.20 -15.78 -1.59
N THR A 105 6.13 -14.98 -2.65
CA THR A 105 5.08 -15.15 -3.67
C THR A 105 5.21 -16.52 -4.32
N PRO A 106 4.12 -17.29 -4.43
CA PRO A 106 4.12 -18.51 -5.24
C PRO A 106 4.66 -18.19 -6.63
N LYS A 107 5.53 -19.06 -7.16
CA LYS A 107 5.99 -18.89 -8.54
C LYS A 107 4.77 -19.06 -9.47
N PRO A 108 4.59 -18.19 -10.48
CA PRO A 108 3.58 -18.37 -11.50
C PRO A 108 3.78 -19.67 -12.28
#